data_AF-A0A920W1X6-F1
#
_entry.id   AF-A0A920W1X6-F1
#
_cell.length_a   1.000
_cell.length_b   1.000
_cell.length_c   1.000
_cell.angle_alpha   90.00
_cell.angle_beta   90.00
_cell.angle_gamma   90.00
#
_symmetry.space_group_name_H-M   'P 1'
#
loop_
_entity.id
_entity.type
_entity.pdbx_description
1 polymer ?
#
loop_
_entity_poly.entity_id
_entity_poly.type
_entity_poly.pdbx_seq_one_letter_code
_entity_poly.pdbx_strand_id
1 'polypeptide(L)'
;MNKGKIIQVMGPVVDVSFEDGVLPALYNAIHVERAGEKGEKETLVCEVALHLGDNAVRSVAYAFNRWLGSWNGSNRYRCSYHCSSRRRSTRADS
;
A
#
# COMPACT_ATOMS: atom_id res chain seq x y z
N MET A 1 -2.81 0.55 -11.33
CA MET A 1 -2.51 0.70 -9.89
C MET A 1 -3.31 -0.37 -9.19
N ASN A 2 -2.62 -1.28 -8.50
CA ASN A 2 -3.32 -2.31 -7.75
C ASN A 2 -3.79 -1.70 -6.43
N LYS A 3 -5.05 -1.93 -6.09
CA LYS A 3 -5.69 -1.34 -4.90
C LYS A 3 -5.57 -2.32 -3.74
N GLY A 4 -5.23 -1.78 -2.58
CA GLY A 4 -5.13 -2.54 -1.34
C GLY A 4 -5.96 -1.93 -0.22
N LYS A 5 -6.26 -2.76 0.78
CA LYS A 5 -6.99 -2.40 2.01
C LYS A 5 -6.07 -2.55 3.21
N ILE A 6 -6.13 -1.59 4.13
CA ILE A 6 -5.41 -1.67 5.40
C ILE A 6 -6.11 -2.72 6.28
N ILE A 7 -5.34 -3.69 6.75
CA ILE A 7 -5.82 -4.73 7.67
C ILE A 7 -5.64 -4.26 9.12
N GLN A 8 -4.43 -3.78 9.42
CA GLN A 8 -4.04 -3.38 10.77
C GLN A 8 -2.93 -2.34 10.74
N VAL A 9 -2.82 -1.60 11.85
CA VAL A 9 -1.81 -0.58 12.04
C VAL A 9 -1.21 -0.67 13.43
N MET A 10 0.11 -0.80 13.50
CA MET A 10 0.89 -0.93 14.72
C MET A 10 2.03 0.10 14.73
N GLY A 11 1.74 1.29 15.24
CA GLY A 11 2.68 2.41 15.14
C GLY A 11 3.04 2.69 13.67
N PRO A 12 4.32 2.77 13.30
CA PRO A 12 4.73 3.00 11.90
C PRO A 12 4.50 1.78 10.99
N VAL A 13 4.16 0.61 11.54
CA VAL A 13 3.96 -0.62 10.79
C VAL A 13 2.52 -0.70 10.31
N VAL A 14 2.32 -0.90 9.01
CA VAL A 14 1.01 -1.01 8.36
C VAL A 14 0.94 -2.29 7.55
N ASP A 15 -0.05 -3.13 7.85
CA ASP A 15 -0.32 -4.33 7.05
C ASP A 15 -1.42 -4.04 6.03
N VAL A 16 -1.17 -4.41 4.77
CA VAL A 16 -2.05 -4.13 3.64
C VAL A 16 -2.35 -5.43 2.90
N SER A 17 -3.63 -5.71 2.67
CA SER A 17 -4.12 -6.79 1.79
C SER A 17 -4.34 -6.24 0.38
N PHE A 18 -4.01 -7.04 -0.63
CA PHE A 18 -4.28 -6.79 -2.04
C PHE A 18 -5.20 -7.88 -2.61
N GLU A 19 -6.23 -7.50 -3.35
CA GLU A 19 -7.24 -8.46 -3.83
C GLU A 19 -6.83 -9.18 -5.12
N ASP A 20 -5.99 -8.57 -5.95
CA ASP A 20 -5.68 -9.05 -7.31
C ASP A 20 -4.61 -10.15 -7.35
N GLY A 21 -4.16 -10.68 -6.20
CA GLY A 21 -3.09 -11.68 -6.09
C GLY A 21 -1.69 -11.22 -6.52
N VAL A 22 -1.60 -10.04 -7.14
CA VAL A 22 -0.33 -9.39 -7.47
C VAL A 22 0.10 -8.56 -6.26
N LEU A 23 1.21 -8.96 -5.65
CA LEU A 23 1.80 -8.26 -4.52
C LEU A 23 2.93 -7.33 -4.97
N PRO A 24 3.08 -6.16 -4.33
CA PRO A 24 4.25 -5.32 -4.54
C PRO A 24 5.51 -6.06 -4.06
N ALA A 25 6.62 -5.90 -4.78
CA ALA A 25 7.90 -6.48 -4.37
C ALA A 25 8.40 -5.85 -3.04
N LEU A 26 9.34 -6.53 -2.38
CA LEU A 26 10.08 -5.94 -1.25
C LEU A 26 10.72 -4.62 -1.68
N TYR A 27 10.77 -3.65 -0.76
CA TYR A 27 11.28 -2.29 -0.97
C TYR A 27 10.48 -1.42 -1.95
N ASN A 28 9.35 -1.91 -2.49
CA ASN A 28 8.45 -1.04 -3.26
C ASN A 28 7.68 -0.09 -2.35
N ALA A 29 7.38 1.10 -2.89
CA ALA A 29 6.53 2.06 -2.24
C ALA A 29 5.03 1.71 -2.39
N ILE A 30 4.30 1.81 -1.28
CA ILE A 30 2.84 1.82 -1.20
C ILE A 30 2.41 3.23 -0.84
N HIS A 31 1.49 3.78 -1.62
CA HIS A 31 0.87 5.07 -1.37
C HIS A 31 -0.48 4.85 -0.70
N VAL A 32 -0.64 5.39 0.50
CA VAL A 32 -1.88 5.37 1.26
C VAL A 32 -2.49 6.77 1.21
N GLU A 33 -3.65 6.89 0.56
CA GLU A 33 -4.35 8.16 0.41
C GLU A 33 -5.51 8.26 1.40
N ARG A 34 -5.67 9.45 2.01
CA ARG A 34 -6.85 9.81 2.81
C ARG A 34 -7.28 11.25 2.56
N ALA A 35 -8.54 11.55 2.91
CA ALA A 35 -8.98 12.93 3.09
C ALA A 35 -8.53 13.40 4.49
N GLY A 36 -7.73 14.46 4.54
CA GLY A 36 -7.34 15.15 5.77
C GLY A 36 -8.52 15.87 6.42
N GLU A 37 -8.30 16.39 7.64
CA GLU A 37 -9.35 17.02 8.46
C GLU A 37 -10.02 18.22 7.80
N LYS A 38 -9.32 18.90 6.89
CA LYS A 38 -9.82 20.06 6.14
C LYS A 38 -10.24 19.72 4.70
N GLY A 39 -10.39 18.44 4.37
CA GLY A 39 -10.70 17.96 3.02
C GLY A 39 -9.50 17.94 2.07
N GLU A 40 -8.30 18.27 2.55
CA GLU A 40 -7.08 18.20 1.77
C GLU A 40 -6.69 16.74 1.49
N LYS A 41 -6.17 16.46 0.30
CA LYS A 41 -5.67 15.13 -0.03
C LYS A 41 -4.32 14.94 0.62
N GLU A 42 -4.27 13.93 1.47
CA GLU A 42 -3.11 13.60 2.27
C GLU A 42 -2.61 12.25 1.73
N THR A 43 -1.29 12.12 1.50
CA THR A 43 -0.65 10.86 1.06
C THR A 43 0.45 10.43 2.03
N LEU A 44 0.32 9.21 2.56
CA LEU A 44 1.36 8.55 3.34
C LEU A 44 2.11 7.55 2.45
N VAL A 45 3.43 7.59 2.49
CA VAL A 45 4.29 6.64 1.78
C VAL A 45 4.79 5.59 2.76
N CYS A 46 4.56 4.33 2.41
CA CYS A 46 5.06 3.16 3.12
C CYS A 46 5.96 2.34 2.22
N GLU A 47 6.94 1.65 2.78
CA GLU A 47 7.83 0.73 2.07
C GLU A 47 7.53 -0.72 2.46
N VAL A 48 7.46 -1.62 1.48
CA VAL A 48 7.22 -3.05 1.74
C VAL A 48 8.43 -3.68 2.40
N ALA A 49 8.25 -4.16 3.63
CA ALA A 49 9.30 -4.82 4.42
C ALA A 49 9.22 -6.35 4.36
N LEU A 50 8.01 -6.93 4.25
CA LEU A 50 7.81 -8.37 4.26
C LEU A 50 6.50 -8.78 3.57
N HIS A 51 6.47 -9.94 2.92
CA HIS A 51 5.24 -10.61 2.49
C HIS A 51 4.73 -11.55 3.59
N LEU A 52 3.47 -11.40 4.00
CA LEU A 52 2.88 -12.15 5.11
C LEU A 52 2.19 -13.44 4.66
N GLY A 53 1.99 -13.63 3.35
CA GLY A 53 1.04 -14.63 2.82
C GLY A 53 -0.37 -14.05 2.69
N ASP A 54 -1.33 -14.84 2.21
CA ASP A 54 -2.74 -14.47 2.06
C ASP A 54 -2.99 -13.12 1.36
N ASN A 55 -2.17 -12.85 0.33
CA ASN A 55 -2.16 -11.59 -0.40
C ASN A 55 -1.95 -10.34 0.47
N ALA A 56 -1.24 -10.48 1.60
CA ALA A 56 -0.92 -9.40 2.51
C ALA A 56 0.58 -9.11 2.56
N VAL A 57 0.91 -7.84 2.77
CA VAL A 57 2.28 -7.38 2.99
C VAL A 57 2.35 -6.52 4.24
N ARG A 58 3.49 -6.59 4.91
CA ARG A 58 3.86 -5.67 5.99
C ARG A 58 4.71 -4.56 5.42
N SER A 59 4.31 -3.33 5.72
CA SER A 59 5.00 -2.13 5.27
C SER A 59 5.32 -1.19 6.44
N VAL A 60 6.33 -0.33 6.24
CA VAL A 60 6.75 0.66 7.24
C VAL A 60 6.57 2.05 6.67
N ALA A 61 5.88 2.92 7.42
CA ALA A 61 5.60 4.30 7.05
C ALA A 61 6.84 5.18 7.25
N TYR A 62 7.16 6.02 6.25
CA TYR A 62 8.29 6.96 6.34
C TYR A 62 8.00 8.16 7.26
N ALA A 63 6.73 8.57 7.37
CA ALA A 63 6.29 9.69 8.19
C ALA A 63 5.09 9.30 9.08
N PHE A 64 5.37 8.89 10.32
CA PHE A 64 4.36 8.57 11.32
C PHE A 64 4.12 9.76 12.25
N ASN A 65 3.47 10.81 11.75
CA ASN A 65 3.06 11.94 12.58
C ASN A 65 1.54 12.10 12.49
N ARG A 66 0.81 11.63 13.52
CA ARG A 66 -0.65 11.80 13.72
C ARG A 66 -1.58 11.06 12.73
N TRP A 67 -1.04 10.48 11.67
CA TRP A 67 -1.78 9.94 10.54
C TRP A 67 -2.60 8.67 10.79
N LEU A 68 -2.12 7.76 11.64
CA LEU A 68 -2.75 6.45 11.82
C LEU A 68 -3.43 6.28 13.18
N GLY A 69 -3.25 7.22 14.10
CA GLY A 69 -3.94 7.22 15.41
C GLY A 69 -5.45 7.40 15.32
N SER A 70 -5.99 7.75 14.14
CA SER A 70 -7.43 7.86 13.87
C SER A 70 -7.99 6.69 13.06
N TRP A 71 -7.22 5.61 12.84
CA TRP A 71 -7.75 4.42 12.18
C TRP A 71 -8.71 3.68 13.11
N ASN A 72 -9.97 3.55 12.68
CA ASN A 72 -11.06 2.91 13.44
C ASN A 72 -11.69 1.74 12.65
N GLY A 73 -10.93 1.10 11.76
CA GLY A 73 -11.47 0.08 10.85
C GLY A 73 -12.30 0.63 9.68
N SER A 74 -12.42 1.96 9.51
CA SER A 74 -13.15 2.52 8.38
C SER A 74 -12.38 2.38 7.05
N ASN A 75 -13.12 2.10 5.98
CA ASN A 75 -12.64 1.94 4.61
C ASN A 75 -12.16 3.27 3.95
N ARG A 76 -11.83 4.28 4.75
CA ARG A 76 -11.46 5.63 4.30
C ARG A 76 -10.04 5.74 3.76
N TYR A 77 -9.21 4.73 4.00
CA TYR A 77 -7.83 4.67 3.54
C TYR A 77 -7.75 3.80 2.29
N ARG A 78 -7.31 4.37 1.16
CA ARG A 78 -7.04 3.61 -0.06
C ARG A 78 -5.54 3.44 -0.22
N CYS A 79 -5.09 2.20 -0.27
CA CYS A 79 -3.70 1.88 -0.58
C CYS A 79 -3.58 1.59 -2.07
N SER A 80 -2.51 2.06 -2.69
CA SER A 80 -2.19 1.70 -4.06
C SER A 80 -0.69 1.63 -4.27
N TYR A 81 -0.26 0.83 -5.24
CA TYR A 81 1.12 0.83 -5.72
C TYR A 81 1.19 0.79 -7.25
N HIS A 82 2.33 1.22 -7.76
CA HIS A 82 2.66 1.11 -9.17
C HIS A 82 3.42 -0.20 -9.41
N CYS A 83 2.81 -1.13 -10.12
CA CYS A 83 3.49 -2.34 -10.56
C CYS A 83 4.37 -1.98 -11.76
N SER A 84 5.68 -1.86 -11.55
CA SER A 84 6.66 -1.49 -12.58
C SER A 84 6.89 -2.59 -13.63
N SER A 85 6.28 -3.77 -13.49
CA SER A 85 6.33 -4.80 -14.51
C SER A 85 5.40 -4.46 -15.68
N ARG A 86 5.82 -3.55 -16.57
CA ARG A 86 5.56 -3.77 -18.00
C ARG A 86 6.26 -5.08 -18.34
N ARG A 87 5.52 -6.19 -18.37
CA ARG A 87 5.92 -7.30 -19.24
C ARG A 87 6.08 -6.68 -20.63
N ARG A 88 7.31 -6.53 -21.13
CA ARG A 88 7.50 -6.53 -22.58
C ARG A 88 6.96 -7.88 -23.02
N SER A 89 5.78 -7.89 -23.65
CA SER A 89 5.56 -8.95 -24.62
C SER A 89 6.59 -8.70 -25.72
N THR A 90 7.73 -9.36 -25.62
CA THR A 90 8.49 -9.69 -26.81
C THR A 90 7.54 -10.59 -27.60
N ARG A 91 6.83 -9.97 -28.56
CA ARG A 91 6.29 -10.68 -29.71
C ARG A 91 7.43 -11.57 -30.23
N ALA A 92 7.08 -12.83 -30.41
CA ALA A 92 7.81 -13.85 -31.14
C ALA A 92 8.94 -13.31 -32.03
N ASP A 93 10.17 -13.68 -31.68
CA ASP A 93 11.20 -13.89 -32.69
C ASP A 93 10.83 -15.15 -33.49
N SER A 94 10.91 -15.03 -34.82
CA SER A 94 10.90 -16.07 -35.88
C SER A 94 9.63 -16.90 -36.10
#